data_AF-A0A1R3HQH2-F1
#
_entry.id   AF-A0A1R3HQH2-F1
#
_cell.length_a   1.000
_cell.length_b   1.000
_cell.length_c   1.000
_cell.angle_alpha   90.00
_cell.angle_beta   90.00
_cell.angle_gamma   90.00
#
_symmetry.space_group_name_H-M   'P 1'
#
loop_
_entity.id
_entity.type
_entity.pdbx_description
1 polymer ?
#
loop_
_entity_poly.entity_id
_entity_poly.type
_entity_poly.pdbx_seq_one_letter_code
_entity_poly.pdbx_strand_id
1 'polypeptide(L)'
;MIAIPDGIPNTSIQSSLVLDLLGSCLMDMAKEETISESLVDSFNFPVYFPSAKEMKEIIEKNGCFSIERLETTHPLSEAIVKLDTRVFTAHSRAANEGIISKHFGNKIIDELFDRFHKKAEENSSLLNNPSYRLSQLFVVLIRK
;
A
#
# COMPACT_ATOMS: atom_id res chain seq x y z
N MET A 1 0.73 10.13 6.51
CA MET A 1 0.00 9.30 5.50
C MET A 1 1.03 8.70 4.55
N ILE A 2 0.82 7.52 3.96
CA ILE A 2 1.72 7.03 2.90
C ILE A 2 1.61 7.99 1.70
N ALA A 3 2.74 8.38 1.12
CA ALA A 3 2.76 9.37 0.06
C ALA A 3 3.70 8.99 -1.08
N ILE A 4 3.41 9.55 -2.25
CA ILE A 4 4.25 9.43 -3.44
C ILE A 4 5.34 10.50 -3.33
N PRO A 5 6.64 10.14 -3.35
CA PRO A 5 7.71 11.13 -3.39
C PRO A 5 7.64 11.97 -4.67
N ASP A 6 7.89 13.27 -4.55
CA ASP A 6 7.87 14.17 -5.70
C ASP A 6 8.90 13.73 -6.76
N GLY A 7 8.45 13.55 -8.00
CA GLY A 7 9.30 13.16 -9.12
C GLY A 7 9.61 11.66 -9.23
N ILE A 8 9.08 10.81 -8.35
CA ILE A 8 9.26 9.36 -8.40
C ILE A 8 7.99 8.68 -8.96
N PRO A 9 8.09 7.81 -9.98
CA PRO A 9 6.95 7.02 -10.46
C PRO A 9 6.37 6.14 -9.34
N ASN A 10 5.03 6.04 -9.27
CA ASN A 10 4.29 5.25 -8.26
C ASN A 10 4.80 3.80 -8.12
N THR A 11 5.33 3.23 -9.20
CA THR A 11 5.92 1.89 -9.27
C THR A 11 7.14 1.65 -8.37
N SER A 12 7.69 2.70 -7.74
CA SER A 12 8.88 2.62 -6.89
C SER A 12 8.56 2.57 -5.38
N ILE A 13 7.28 2.45 -5.01
CA ILE A 13 6.83 2.52 -3.61
C ILE A 13 6.49 1.11 -3.11
N GLN A 14 7.00 0.76 -1.93
CA GLN A 14 6.74 -0.55 -1.29
C GLN A 14 5.23 -0.86 -1.15
N SER A 15 4.42 0.17 -0.90
CA SER A 15 2.95 0.03 -0.83
C SER A 15 2.31 -0.27 -2.18
N SER A 16 2.87 0.21 -3.31
CA SER A 16 2.44 -0.23 -4.65
C SER A 16 2.69 -1.71 -4.80
N LEU A 17 3.90 -2.17 -4.43
CA LEU A 17 4.28 -3.58 -4.50
C LEU A 17 3.36 -4.48 -3.66
N VAL A 18 2.90 -4.05 -2.48
CA VAL A 18 1.90 -4.79 -1.67
C VAL A 18 0.62 -5.03 -2.48
N LEU A 19 0.06 -3.96 -3.06
CA LEU A 19 -1.21 -4.03 -3.80
C LEU A 19 -1.04 -4.84 -5.09
N ASP A 20 0.10 -4.69 -5.77
CA ASP A 20 0.43 -5.43 -6.99
C ASP A 20 0.56 -6.94 -6.70
N LEU A 21 1.20 -7.32 -5.59
CA LEU A 21 1.31 -8.72 -5.17
C LEU A 21 -0.06 -9.31 -4.79
N LEU A 22 -0.90 -8.56 -4.05
CA LEU A 22 -2.28 -8.99 -3.74
C LEU A 22 -3.11 -9.14 -5.02
N GLY A 23 -3.02 -8.19 -5.94
CA GLY A 23 -3.68 -8.24 -7.25
C GLY A 23 -3.22 -9.45 -8.06
N SER A 24 -1.92 -9.75 -8.06
CA SER A 24 -1.38 -10.95 -8.71
C SER A 24 -1.95 -12.24 -8.10
N CYS A 25 -2.08 -12.34 -6.77
CA CYS A 25 -2.69 -13.50 -6.13
C CYS A 25 -4.16 -13.67 -6.53
N LEU A 26 -4.94 -12.58 -6.56
CA LEU A 26 -6.33 -12.61 -7.02
C LEU A 26 -6.43 -13.05 -8.49
N MET A 27 -5.54 -12.57 -9.36
CA MET A 27 -5.50 -13.00 -10.76
C MET A 27 -5.12 -14.48 -10.91
N ASP A 28 -4.20 -15.00 -10.10
CA ASP A 28 -3.88 -16.43 -10.12
C ASP A 28 -5.08 -17.28 -9.70
N MET A 29 -5.79 -16.87 -8.65
CA MET A 29 -7.04 -17.51 -8.21
C MET A 29 -8.13 -17.47 -9.29
N ALA A 30 -8.22 -16.37 -10.06
CA ALA A 30 -9.16 -16.25 -11.16
C ALA A 30 -8.81 -17.20 -12.33
N LYS A 31 -7.53 -17.32 -12.68
CA LYS A 31 -7.05 -18.26 -13.71
C LYS A 31 -7.27 -19.72 -13.33
N GLU A 32 -7.26 -20.02 -12.04
CA GLU A 32 -7.60 -21.34 -11.49
C GLU A 32 -9.12 -21.53 -11.32
N GLU A 33 -9.94 -20.58 -11.77
CA GLU A 33 -11.40 -20.59 -11.70
C GLU A 33 -11.98 -20.69 -10.27
N THR A 34 -11.16 -20.40 -9.25
CA THR A 34 -11.59 -20.39 -7.84
C THR A 34 -12.40 -19.13 -7.49
N ILE A 35 -12.19 -18.05 -8.24
CA ILE A 35 -12.97 -16.82 -8.22
C ILE A 35 -13.25 -16.36 -9.65
N SER A 36 -14.26 -15.51 -9.85
CA SER A 36 -14.52 -14.92 -11.16
C SER A 36 -13.52 -13.80 -11.46
N GLU A 37 -12.92 -13.81 -12.65
CA GLU A 37 -12.09 -12.71 -13.16
C GLU A 37 -12.84 -11.37 -13.16
N SER A 38 -14.14 -11.37 -13.48
CA SER A 38 -14.97 -10.15 -13.44
C SER A 38 -15.09 -9.52 -12.05
N LEU A 39 -14.96 -10.33 -10.97
CA LEU A 39 -14.90 -9.81 -9.61
C LEU A 39 -13.55 -9.14 -9.34
N VAL A 40 -12.47 -9.64 -9.94
CA VAL A 40 -11.15 -9.01 -9.85
C VAL A 40 -11.15 -7.69 -10.63
N ASP A 41 -11.67 -7.67 -11.85
CA ASP A 41 -11.75 -6.46 -12.69
C ASP A 41 -12.59 -5.34 -12.09
N SER A 42 -13.65 -5.70 -11.35
CA SER A 42 -14.52 -4.73 -10.68
C SER A 42 -14.00 -4.27 -9.33
N PHE A 43 -12.96 -4.93 -8.78
CA PHE A 43 -12.40 -4.60 -7.48
C PHE A 43 -11.31 -3.54 -7.58
N ASN A 44 -11.38 -2.51 -6.74
CA ASN A 44 -10.33 -1.53 -6.58
C ASN A 44 -10.11 -1.25 -5.10
N PHE A 45 -8.85 -1.07 -4.68
CA PHE A 45 -8.56 -0.62 -3.33
C PHE A 45 -8.94 0.86 -3.17
N PRO A 46 -9.71 1.24 -2.13
CA PRO A 46 -10.17 2.60 -1.90
C PRO A 46 -9.08 3.40 -1.17
N VAL A 47 -7.87 3.36 -1.72
CA VAL A 47 -6.69 4.01 -1.17
C VAL A 47 -6.10 4.92 -2.24
N TYR A 48 -5.70 6.11 -1.82
CA TYR A 48 -5.00 7.06 -2.66
C TYR A 48 -3.79 7.58 -1.90
N PHE A 49 -2.65 7.61 -2.57
CA PHE A 49 -1.39 8.07 -2.02
C PHE A 49 -1.08 9.45 -2.62
N PRO A 50 -1.32 10.56 -1.90
CA PRO A 50 -1.05 11.89 -2.43
C PRO A 50 0.46 12.17 -2.45
N SER A 51 0.89 12.99 -3.38
CA SER A 51 2.18 13.67 -3.32
C SER A 51 2.16 14.84 -2.31
N ALA A 52 3.35 15.28 -1.89
CA ALA A 52 3.46 16.46 -1.03
C ALA A 52 2.88 17.71 -1.73
N LYS A 53 3.11 17.82 -3.05
CA LYS A 53 2.55 18.87 -3.89
C LYS A 53 1.02 18.86 -3.90
N GLU A 54 0.38 17.72 -4.18
CA GLU A 54 -1.09 17.62 -4.20
C GLU A 54 -1.68 17.96 -2.82
N MET A 55 -1.05 17.49 -1.74
CA MET A 55 -1.49 17.82 -0.38
C MET A 55 -1.44 19.33 -0.12
N LYS A 56 -0.34 19.98 -0.52
CA LYS A 56 -0.18 21.44 -0.39
C LYS A 56 -1.29 22.19 -1.12
N GLU A 57 -1.54 21.85 -2.38
CA GLU A 57 -2.57 22.51 -3.21
C GLU A 57 -3.97 22.36 -2.61
N ILE A 58 -4.29 21.19 -2.05
CA ILE A 58 -5.58 20.93 -1.39
C ILE A 58 -5.74 21.78 -0.13
N ILE A 59 -4.70 21.87 0.72
CA ILE A 59 -4.74 22.65 1.96
C ILE A 59 -4.85 24.14 1.65
N GLU A 60 -4.09 24.65 0.69
CA GLU A 60 -4.14 26.05 0.25
C GLU A 60 -5.51 26.40 -0.31
N LYS A 61 -6.09 25.52 -1.14
CA LYS A 61 -7.45 25.69 -1.68
C LYS A 61 -8.53 25.67 -0.59
N ASN A 62 -8.36 24.86 0.45
CA ASN A 62 -9.28 24.84 1.59
C ASN A 62 -9.30 26.19 2.34
N GLY A 63 -8.14 26.85 2.45
CA GLY A 63 -8.04 28.21 2.97
C GLY A 63 -8.15 28.35 4.50
N CYS A 64 -8.67 27.36 5.22
CA CYS A 64 -8.89 27.41 6.68
C CYS A 64 -7.63 27.21 7.53
N PHE A 65 -6.55 26.72 6.94
CA PHE A 65 -5.31 26.39 7.65
C PHE A 65 -4.10 27.10 7.01
N SER A 66 -3.09 27.38 7.82
CA SER A 66 -1.73 27.64 7.36
C SER A 66 -0.87 26.39 7.56
N ILE A 67 0.04 26.15 6.62
CA ILE A 67 0.99 25.03 6.67
C ILE A 67 2.21 25.49 7.47
N GLU A 68 2.41 24.91 8.65
CA GLU A 68 3.60 25.15 9.48
C GLU A 68 4.77 24.26 9.03
N ARG A 69 4.45 23.01 8.67
CA ARG A 69 5.43 22.02 8.20
C ARG A 69 4.78 21.04 7.23
N LEU A 70 5.49 20.71 6.15
CA LEU A 70 5.07 19.73 5.15
C LEU A 70 6.32 19.01 4.64
N GLU A 71 6.46 17.74 5.00
CA GLU A 71 7.68 16.98 4.72
C GLU A 71 7.36 15.51 4.41
N THR A 72 8.19 14.90 3.57
CA THR A 72 8.19 13.45 3.35
C THR A 72 9.29 12.82 4.22
N THR A 73 8.91 11.91 5.09
CA THR A 73 9.80 11.18 5.99
C THR A 73 9.87 9.70 5.59
N HIS A 74 10.94 9.03 6.00
CA HIS A 74 11.14 7.60 5.80
C HIS A 74 11.31 6.92 7.16
N PRO A 75 10.22 6.68 7.90
CA PRO A 75 10.29 6.27 9.30
C PRO A 75 10.96 4.90 9.52
N LEU A 76 11.16 4.12 8.45
CA LEU A 76 11.87 2.84 8.48
C LEU A 76 13.36 2.94 8.15
N SER A 77 13.93 4.15 8.08
CA SER A 77 15.31 4.39 7.66
C SER A 77 16.29 4.52 8.84
N GLU A 78 17.05 3.45 9.09
CA GLU A 78 18.51 3.39 9.36
C GLU A 78 18.91 2.20 10.26
N ALA A 79 17.98 1.59 10.99
CA ALA A 79 18.31 0.54 11.98
C ALA A 79 17.55 -0.80 11.83
N ILE A 80 16.70 -0.99 10.81
CA ILE A 80 15.73 -2.09 10.82
C ILE A 80 16.13 -3.20 9.84
N VAL A 81 16.65 -4.28 10.44
CA VAL A 81 16.22 -5.68 10.28
C VAL A 81 15.49 -5.99 8.96
N LYS A 82 16.11 -6.87 8.16
CA LYS A 82 15.47 -7.57 7.03
C LYS A 82 13.97 -7.78 7.31
N LEU A 83 13.12 -7.18 6.48
CA LEU A 83 11.67 -7.26 6.57
C LEU A 83 11.26 -8.72 6.74
N ASP A 84 10.68 -9.03 7.89
CA ASP A 84 10.08 -10.33 8.15
C ASP A 84 8.81 -10.43 7.29
N THR A 85 8.84 -11.34 6.31
CA THR A 85 7.74 -11.55 5.37
C THR A 85 6.46 -12.00 6.07
N ARG A 86 6.54 -12.65 7.24
CA ARG A 86 5.37 -13.02 8.04
C ARG A 86 4.74 -11.81 8.70
N VAL A 87 5.55 -10.95 9.32
CA VAL A 87 5.07 -9.69 9.91
C VAL A 87 4.44 -8.80 8.84
N PHE A 88 5.10 -8.69 7.69
CA PHE A 88 4.60 -7.95 6.53
C PHE A 88 3.25 -8.50 6.00
N THR A 89 3.13 -9.83 5.89
CA THR A 89 1.89 -10.50 5.46
C THR A 89 0.76 -10.27 6.46
N ALA A 90 1.04 -10.45 7.76
CA ALA A 90 0.06 -10.24 8.82
C ALA A 90 -0.44 -8.78 8.86
N HIS A 91 0.47 -7.80 8.70
CA HIS A 91 0.09 -6.39 8.63
C HIS A 91 -0.79 -6.10 7.41
N SER A 92 -0.42 -6.62 6.24
CA SER A 92 -1.21 -6.46 5.01
C SER A 92 -2.59 -7.10 5.13
N ARG A 93 -2.69 -8.26 5.80
CA ARG A 93 -3.95 -8.93 6.11
C ARG A 93 -4.83 -8.09 7.01
N ALA A 94 -4.30 -7.62 8.13
CA ALA A 94 -5.04 -6.77 9.05
C ALA A 94 -5.59 -5.50 8.39
N ALA A 95 -4.86 -4.91 7.44
CA ALA A 95 -5.29 -3.71 6.72
C ALA A 95 -6.35 -3.97 5.64
N ASN A 96 -6.28 -5.10 4.93
CA ASN A 96 -7.05 -5.31 3.69
C ASN A 96 -8.12 -6.40 3.77
N GLU A 97 -8.06 -7.31 4.76
CA GLU A 97 -8.99 -8.45 4.84
C GLU A 97 -10.45 -8.01 4.83
N GLY A 98 -10.81 -7.00 5.62
CA GLY A 98 -12.21 -6.57 5.75
C GLY A 98 -12.83 -6.06 4.44
N ILE A 99 -12.04 -5.42 3.57
CA ILE A 99 -12.54 -4.97 2.27
C ILE A 99 -12.56 -6.11 1.24
N ILE A 100 -11.51 -6.93 1.21
CA ILE A 100 -11.43 -8.06 0.28
C ILE A 100 -12.55 -9.05 0.59
N SER A 101 -12.78 -9.37 1.85
CA SER A 101 -13.80 -10.33 2.26
C SER A 101 -15.22 -9.83 1.99
N LYS A 102 -15.44 -8.51 2.05
CA LYS A 102 -16.72 -7.90 1.69
C LYS A 102 -17.03 -8.04 0.19
N HIS A 103 -16.02 -8.00 -0.67
CA HIS A 103 -16.20 -8.09 -2.14
C HIS A 103 -16.18 -9.52 -2.66
N PHE A 104 -15.24 -10.34 -2.21
CA PHE A 104 -15.01 -11.71 -2.70
C PHE A 104 -15.60 -12.80 -1.79
N GLY A 105 -16.01 -12.44 -0.56
CA GLY A 105 -16.46 -13.38 0.47
C GLY A 105 -15.33 -13.92 1.36
N ASN A 106 -15.70 -14.42 2.54
CA ASN A 106 -14.74 -14.90 3.54
C ASN A 106 -14.01 -16.20 3.14
N LYS A 107 -14.57 -16.99 2.23
CA LYS A 107 -14.05 -18.34 1.90
C LYS A 107 -12.67 -18.31 1.24
N ILE A 108 -12.31 -17.19 0.61
CA ILE A 108 -11.05 -17.07 -0.15
C ILE A 108 -9.90 -16.49 0.67
N ILE A 109 -10.17 -15.97 1.87
CA ILE A 109 -9.25 -15.09 2.58
C ILE A 109 -8.00 -15.82 3.05
N ASP A 110 -8.14 -17.00 3.64
CA ASP A 110 -7.00 -17.76 4.13
C ASP A 110 -6.07 -18.17 2.97
N GLU A 111 -6.63 -18.76 1.92
CA GLU A 111 -5.93 -19.14 0.70
C GLU A 111 -5.23 -17.93 0.04
N LEU A 112 -5.91 -16.78 -0.05
CA LEU A 112 -5.35 -15.56 -0.63
C LEU A 112 -4.11 -15.10 0.15
N PHE A 113 -4.18 -15.05 1.48
CA PHE A 113 -3.06 -14.57 2.29
C PHE A 113 -1.92 -15.60 2.39
N ASP A 114 -2.19 -16.89 2.24
CA ASP A 114 -1.16 -17.91 2.09
C ASP A 114 -0.40 -17.74 0.76
N ARG A 115 -1.11 -17.47 -0.34
CA ARG A 115 -0.50 -17.15 -1.64
C ARG A 115 0.29 -15.85 -1.59
N PHE A 116 -0.25 -14.83 -0.93
CA PHE A 116 0.41 -13.55 -0.74
C PHE A 116 1.71 -13.72 0.06
N HIS A 117 1.70 -14.53 1.13
CA HIS A 117 2.90 -14.83 1.90
C HIS A 117 3.99 -15.46 1.04
N LYS A 118 3.65 -16.49 0.24
CA LYS A 118 4.60 -17.14 -0.68
C LYS A 118 5.19 -16.15 -1.69
N LYS A 119 4.36 -15.32 -2.33
CA LYS A 119 4.86 -14.30 -3.26
C LYS A 119 5.73 -13.25 -2.56
N ALA A 120 5.42 -12.89 -1.30
CA ALA A 120 6.26 -12.00 -0.52
C ALA A 120 7.64 -12.61 -0.20
N GLU A 121 7.72 -13.93 0.03
CA GLU A 121 9.00 -14.63 0.18
C GLU A 121 9.82 -14.62 -1.11
N GLU A 122 9.18 -14.93 -2.24
CA GLU A 122 9.80 -14.89 -3.58
C GLU A 122 10.32 -13.49 -3.94
N ASN A 123 9.59 -12.44 -3.52
CA ASN A 123 9.94 -11.04 -3.76
C ASN A 123 10.66 -10.38 -2.59
N SER A 124 11.18 -11.17 -1.64
CA SER A 124 11.80 -10.65 -0.42
C SER A 124 13.00 -9.74 -0.69
N SER A 125 13.76 -9.97 -1.76
CA SER A 125 14.88 -9.09 -2.15
C SER A 125 14.41 -7.70 -2.59
N LEU A 126 13.29 -7.62 -3.32
CA LEU A 126 12.65 -6.37 -3.74
C LEU A 126 12.02 -5.65 -2.56
N LEU A 127 11.34 -6.38 -1.68
CA LEU A 127 10.72 -5.83 -0.46
C LEU A 127 11.74 -5.26 0.53
N ASN A 128 12.96 -5.78 0.53
CA ASN A 128 14.08 -5.31 1.34
C ASN A 128 14.96 -4.28 0.63
N ASN A 129 14.65 -3.94 -0.62
CA ASN A 129 15.48 -3.05 -1.40
C ASN A 129 15.36 -1.61 -0.84
N PRO A 130 16.47 -0.96 -0.45
CA PRO A 130 16.45 0.37 0.13
C PRO A 130 15.99 1.47 -0.83
N SER A 131 15.82 1.17 -2.13
CA SER A 131 15.19 2.06 -3.11
C SER A 131 13.65 2.06 -3.00
N TYR A 132 13.05 1.02 -2.44
CA TYR A 132 11.59 0.90 -2.24
C TYR A 132 11.24 1.23 -0.79
N ARG A 133 11.46 2.49 -0.38
CA ARG A 133 11.17 2.92 0.99
C ARG A 133 9.70 3.28 1.15
N LEU A 134 9.14 2.90 2.30
CA LEU A 134 7.91 3.53 2.77
C LEU A 134 8.14 5.03 2.96
N SER A 135 7.41 5.80 2.18
CA SER A 135 7.41 7.26 2.22
C SER A 135 6.18 7.73 2.95
N GLN A 136 6.38 8.52 4.00
CA GLN A 136 5.32 9.05 4.83
C GLN A 136 5.27 10.57 4.70
N LEU A 137 4.13 11.11 4.30
CA LEU A 137 3.87 12.54 4.40
C LEU A 137 3.50 12.91 5.84
N PHE A 138 4.24 13.89 6.36
CA PHE A 138 4.06 14.53 7.65
C PHE A 138 3.63 15.99 7.43
N VAL A 139 2.54 16.40 8.08
CA VAL A 139 1.95 17.73 7.93
C VAL A 139 1.62 18.31 9.30
N VAL A 140 2.02 19.56 9.53
CA VAL A 140 1.61 20.36 10.69
C VAL A 140 0.84 21.55 10.18
N LEU A 141 -0.40 21.70 10.67
CA LEU A 141 -1.34 22.74 10.27
C LEU A 141 -1.71 23.60 11.48
N ILE A 142 -1.80 24.91 11.25
CA ILE A 142 -2.35 25.86 12.22
C ILE A 142 -3.68 26.38 11.66
N ARG A 143 -4.74 26.31 12.47
CA ARG A 143 -6.05 26.85 12.08
C ARG A 143 -5.97 28.37 12.05
N LYS A 144 -6.46 28.99 10.97
CA LYS A 144 -6.61 30.45 10.87
C LYS A 144 -7.79 30.96 11.70
#